data_AF-Q5C2L8-F1
#
_entry.id   AF-Q5C2L8-F1
#
_cell.length_a   1.000
_cell.length_b   1.000
_cell.length_c   1.000
_cell.angle_alpha   90.00
_cell.angle_beta   90.00
_cell.angle_gamma   90.00
#
_symmetry.space_group_name_H-M   'P 1'
#
loop_
_entity.id
_entity.type
_entity.pdbx_description
1 polymer ?
#
loop_
_entity_poly.entity_id
_entity_poly.type
_entity_poly.pdbx_seq_one_letter_code
_entity_poly.pdbx_strand_id
1 'polypeptide(L)'
;MRQAGRYLPEFRALREKHDFFEICRTPELACTVTLQPIYRFDLDAAIIFSDILVIPQALGMEVKMQPGVGPKFTEPLNSIKDLDRLNANVDVRKELNYVYESITLTRHRLEGKVPLIGFSGAPWTLMSYMVEGGSSNTYSRAKRWLYNDPQSSQKLLNLLT
;
A
#
# COMPACT_ATOMS: atom_id res chain seq x y z
N MET A 1 -12.86 -8.63 -1.80
CA MET A 1 -13.22 -7.35 -2.46
C MET A 1 -12.97 -6.22 -1.47
N ARG A 2 -12.56 -5.03 -1.93
CA ARG A 2 -12.43 -3.82 -1.09
C ARG A 2 -13.78 -3.10 -1.04
N GLN A 3 -14.16 -2.48 0.09
CA GLN A 3 -15.37 -1.65 0.20
C GLN A 3 -15.30 -0.45 -0.75
N ALA A 4 -14.19 0.29 -0.75
CA ALA A 4 -13.91 1.31 -1.76
C ALA A 4 -13.23 0.66 -2.97
N GLY A 5 -13.93 0.54 -4.10
CA GLY A 5 -13.36 -0.13 -5.26
C GLY A 5 -14.23 -0.16 -6.52
N ARG A 6 -13.72 -0.86 -7.54
CA ARG A 6 -14.21 -0.86 -8.93
C ARG A 6 -15.67 -1.29 -9.14
N TYR A 7 -16.31 -1.89 -8.14
CA TYR A 7 -17.74 -2.22 -8.23
C TYR A 7 -18.62 -0.96 -8.08
N LEU A 8 -18.08 0.13 -7.55
CA LEU A 8 -18.75 1.42 -7.46
C LEU A 8 -18.53 2.25 -8.75
N PRO A 9 -19.61 2.68 -9.44
CA PRO A 9 -19.50 3.57 -10.61
C PRO A 9 -18.70 4.85 -10.36
N GLU A 10 -18.89 5.50 -9.22
CA GLU A 10 -18.19 6.74 -8.85
C GLU A 10 -16.71 6.52 -8.54
N PHE A 11 -16.33 5.33 -8.07
CA PHE A 11 -14.92 4.96 -7.93
C PHE A 11 -14.26 4.82 -9.30
N ARG A 12 -14.96 4.18 -10.26
CA ARG A 12 -14.46 4.03 -11.63
C ARG A 12 -14.31 5.39 -12.31
N ALA A 13 -15.32 6.25 -12.22
CA ALA A 13 -15.29 7.60 -12.77
C ALA A 13 -14.14 8.46 -12.20
N LEU A 14 -13.78 8.27 -10.93
CA LEU A 14 -12.63 8.94 -10.31
C LEU A 14 -11.30 8.34 -10.82
N ARG A 15 -11.21 7.01 -10.95
CA ARG A 15 -10.03 6.29 -11.48
C ARG A 15 -9.75 6.53 -12.96
N GLU A 16 -10.74 6.96 -13.74
CA GLU A 16 -10.55 7.38 -15.13
C GLU A 16 -9.80 8.71 -15.25
N LYS A 17 -9.85 9.54 -14.19
CA LYS A 17 -9.25 10.88 -14.15
C LYS A 17 -7.91 10.94 -13.43
N HIS A 18 -7.68 10.01 -12.49
CA HIS A 18 -6.52 10.01 -11.60
C HIS A 18 -5.88 8.64 -11.52
N ASP A 19 -4.56 8.60 -11.48
CA ASP A 19 -3.81 7.36 -11.29
C ASP A 19 -3.98 6.78 -9.89
N PHE A 20 -3.77 5.46 -9.73
CA PHE A 20 -4.07 4.79 -8.46
C PHE A 20 -3.24 5.35 -7.29
N PHE A 21 -1.94 5.55 -7.51
CA PHE A 21 -1.06 6.13 -6.48
C PHE A 21 -1.26 7.63 -6.32
N GLU A 22 -1.76 8.34 -7.34
CA GLU A 22 -2.19 9.73 -7.20
C GLU A 22 -3.35 9.83 -6.22
N ILE A 23 -4.37 8.98 -6.37
CA ILE A 23 -5.50 8.91 -5.42
C ILE A 23 -5.01 8.59 -4.01
N CYS A 24 -4.06 7.67 -3.86
CA CYS A 24 -3.50 7.33 -2.56
C CYS A 24 -2.68 8.47 -1.93
N ARG A 25 -2.06 9.33 -2.76
CA ARG A 25 -1.16 10.42 -2.35
C ARG A 25 -1.86 11.78 -2.18
N THR A 26 -3.10 11.91 -2.63
CA THR A 26 -3.90 13.13 -2.51
C THR A 26 -4.96 12.93 -1.41
N PRO A 27 -4.82 13.58 -0.24
CA PRO A 27 -5.70 13.38 0.91
C PRO A 27 -7.20 13.53 0.60
N GLU A 28 -7.56 14.51 -0.22
CA GLU A 28 -8.94 14.78 -0.61
C GLU A 28 -9.53 13.66 -1.47
N LEU A 29 -8.72 13.08 -2.37
CA LEU A 29 -9.14 11.96 -3.22
C LEU A 29 -9.26 10.68 -2.39
N ALA A 30 -8.27 10.38 -1.54
CA ALA A 30 -8.31 9.23 -0.63
C ALA A 30 -9.52 9.30 0.32
N CYS A 31 -9.78 10.47 0.91
CA CYS A 31 -10.96 10.73 1.74
C CYS A 31 -12.25 10.53 0.96
N THR A 32 -12.36 11.13 -0.23
CA THR A 32 -13.55 11.00 -1.08
C THR A 32 -13.86 9.53 -1.36
N VAL A 33 -12.85 8.78 -1.82
CA VAL A 33 -12.97 7.35 -2.13
C VAL A 33 -13.34 6.52 -0.89
N THR A 34 -12.77 6.85 0.28
CA THR A 34 -13.08 6.17 1.54
C THR A 34 -14.54 6.32 1.95
N LEU A 35 -15.15 7.48 1.68
CA LEU A 35 -16.52 7.79 2.09
C LEU A 35 -17.59 7.28 1.11
N GLN A 36 -17.25 7.00 -0.15
CA GLN A 36 -18.22 6.51 -1.15
C GLN A 36 -19.08 5.32 -0.65
N PRO A 37 -18.51 4.25 -0.05
CA PRO A 37 -19.31 3.14 0.45
C PRO A 37 -20.19 3.53 1.64
N ILE A 38 -19.71 4.44 2.51
CA ILE A 38 -20.43 4.93 3.71
C ILE A 38 -21.67 5.76 3.35
N TYR A 39 -21.69 6.35 2.16
CA TYR A 39 -22.85 7.07 1.64
C TYR A 39 -23.85 6.16 0.92
N ARG A 40 -23.41 5.02 0.40
CA ARG A 40 -24.29 4.06 -0.31
C ARG A 40 -24.93 3.02 0.60
N PHE A 41 -24.21 2.62 1.64
CA PHE A 41 -24.55 1.48 2.46
C PHE A 41 -24.46 1.85 3.93
N ASP A 42 -25.24 1.17 4.75
CA ASP A 42 -25.20 1.31 6.20
C ASP A 42 -24.12 0.37 6.77
N LEU A 43 -22.86 0.71 6.53
CA LEU A 43 -21.69 -0.05 7.03
C LEU A 43 -21.32 0.43 8.43
N ASP A 44 -20.84 -0.47 9.29
CA ASP A 44 -20.44 -0.14 10.66
C ASP A 44 -19.02 0.44 10.81
N ALA A 45 -18.23 0.45 9.73
CA ALA A 45 -16.87 0.96 9.73
C ALA A 45 -16.43 1.42 8.34
N ALA A 46 -15.60 2.45 8.30
CA ALA A 46 -14.81 2.83 7.13
C ALA A 46 -13.39 2.27 7.26
N ILE A 47 -12.78 1.90 6.14
CA ILE A 47 -11.32 1.62 6.06
C ILE A 47 -10.68 2.67 5.16
N ILE A 48 -9.58 3.26 5.62
CA ILE A 48 -8.88 4.30 4.85
C ILE A 48 -8.49 3.76 3.47
N PHE A 49 -8.70 4.54 2.42
CA PHE A 49 -8.19 4.21 1.10
C PHE A 49 -6.69 4.52 1.05
N SER A 50 -5.89 3.47 0.94
CA SER A 50 -4.44 3.52 0.76
C SER A 50 -3.98 2.23 0.07
N ASP A 51 -2.68 1.94 0.07
CA ASP A 51 -2.14 0.68 -0.40
C ASP A 51 -1.01 0.18 0.51
N ILE A 52 -0.84 -1.14 0.63
CA ILE A 52 0.22 -1.71 1.47
C ILE A 52 1.62 -1.38 0.92
N LEU A 53 1.74 -1.11 -0.39
CA LEU A 53 3.02 -0.88 -1.05
C LEU A 53 3.56 0.53 -0.84
N VAL A 54 2.86 1.40 -0.11
CA VAL A 54 3.38 2.72 0.30
C VAL A 54 4.63 2.61 1.18
N ILE A 55 4.75 1.52 1.97
CA ILE A 55 5.93 1.28 2.82
C ILE A 55 7.17 0.97 1.97
N PRO A 56 7.16 -0.03 1.06
CA PRO A 56 8.24 -0.21 0.09
C PRO A 56 8.59 1.06 -0.71
N GLN A 57 7.59 1.87 -1.08
CA GLN A 57 7.84 3.16 -1.74
C GLN A 57 8.59 4.14 -0.86
N ALA A 58 8.22 4.27 0.42
CA ALA A 58 8.94 5.11 1.38
C ALA A 58 10.38 4.60 1.63
N LEU A 59 10.60 3.29 1.55
CA LEU A 59 11.95 2.69 1.60
C LEU A 59 12.77 2.92 0.32
N GLY A 60 12.24 3.64 -0.67
CA GLY A 60 12.95 4.02 -1.89
C GLY A 60 12.72 3.12 -3.10
N MET A 61 11.79 2.16 -3.02
CA MET A 61 11.47 1.30 -4.16
C MET A 61 10.38 1.91 -5.05
N GLU A 62 10.59 1.93 -6.37
CA GLU A 62 9.58 2.42 -7.30
C GLU A 62 8.56 1.32 -7.66
N VAL A 63 7.26 1.66 -7.58
CA VAL A 63 6.14 0.77 -7.93
C VAL A 63 5.26 1.44 -8.97
N LYS A 64 4.98 0.73 -10.06
CA LYS A 64 4.04 1.15 -11.10
C LYS A 64 2.80 0.27 -11.08
N MET A 65 1.63 0.88 -11.25
CA MET A 65 0.39 0.14 -11.45
C MET A 65 0.24 -0.18 -12.93
N GLN A 66 0.39 -1.45 -13.30
CA GLN A 66 0.21 -1.90 -14.67
C GLN A 66 -1.26 -2.31 -14.91
N PRO A 67 -1.95 -1.74 -15.91
CA PRO A 67 -3.33 -2.09 -16.25
C PRO A 67 -3.49 -3.60 -16.47
N GLY A 68 -4.50 -4.20 -15.86
CA GLY A 68 -4.81 -5.63 -15.97
C GLY A 68 -3.88 -6.58 -15.20
N VAL A 69 -2.71 -6.12 -14.72
CA VAL A 69 -1.72 -6.95 -14.01
C VAL A 69 -1.64 -6.62 -12.52
N GLY A 70 -1.67 -5.33 -12.18
CA GLY A 70 -1.51 -4.85 -10.79
C GLY A 70 -0.15 -4.19 -10.54
N PRO A 71 0.29 -4.10 -9.27
CA PRO A 71 1.52 -3.40 -8.93
C PRO A 71 2.75 -4.18 -9.36
N LYS A 72 3.71 -3.47 -9.95
CA LYS A 72 5.01 -3.97 -10.40
C LYS A 72 6.12 -3.07 -9.88
N PHE A 73 7.09 -3.67 -9.20
CA PHE A 73 8.34 -2.97 -8.87
C PHE A 73 9.21 -2.91 -10.12
N THR A 74 9.78 -1.73 -10.41
CA THR A 74 10.68 -1.57 -11.57
C THR A 74 11.98 -2.33 -11.37
N GLU A 75 12.48 -2.33 -10.14
CA GLU A 75 13.67 -3.06 -9.72
C GLU A 75 13.35 -3.86 -8.45
N PRO A 76 12.94 -5.14 -8.56
CA PRO A 76 12.72 -6.00 -7.40
C PRO A 76 14.03 -6.38 -6.71
N LEU A 77 13.97 -6.78 -5.43
CA LEU A 77 15.11 -7.30 -4.70
C LEU A 77 15.47 -8.72 -5.19
N ASN A 78 16.74 -8.94 -5.50
CA ASN A 78 17.27 -10.23 -5.99
C ASN A 78 18.30 -10.83 -5.02
N SER A 79 19.13 -9.98 -4.39
CA SER A 79 20.21 -10.37 -3.48
C SER A 79 20.33 -9.46 -2.26
N ILE A 80 21.16 -9.87 -1.29
CA ILE A 80 21.49 -9.10 -0.09
C ILE A 80 22.05 -7.70 -0.39
N LYS A 81 22.81 -7.55 -1.48
CA LYS A 81 23.37 -6.27 -1.91
C LYS A 81 22.28 -5.27 -2.29
N ASP A 82 21.13 -5.76 -2.74
CA ASP A 82 20.01 -4.90 -3.11
C ASP A 82 19.33 -4.30 -1.87
N LEU A 83 19.64 -4.77 -0.65
CA LEU A 83 19.17 -4.12 0.58
C LEU A 83 19.88 -2.79 0.83
N ASP A 84 21.09 -2.60 0.30
CA ASP A 84 21.90 -1.41 0.54
C ASP A 84 21.35 -0.16 -0.17
N ARG A 85 20.47 -0.33 -1.17
CA ARG A 85 19.76 0.79 -1.81
C ARG A 85 18.45 1.18 -1.10
N LEU A 86 18.01 0.41 -0.09
CA LEU A 86 16.82 0.76 0.68
C LEU A 86 17.16 1.87 1.67
N ASN A 87 16.26 2.84 1.81
CA ASN A 87 16.42 3.90 2.80
C ASN A 87 16.01 3.43 4.20
N ALA A 88 16.94 2.79 4.91
CA ALA A 88 16.71 2.29 6.26
C ALA A 88 16.49 3.40 7.31
N ASN A 89 16.89 4.64 7.02
CA ASN A 89 16.76 5.79 7.91
C ASN A 89 15.65 6.75 7.44
N VAL A 90 14.64 6.23 6.74
CA VAL A 90 13.54 7.03 6.23
C VAL A 90 12.78 7.72 7.37
N ASP A 91 12.56 9.04 7.24
CA ASP A 91 11.60 9.74 8.09
C ASP A 91 10.18 9.38 7.65
N VAL A 92 9.62 8.35 8.28
CA VAL A 92 8.29 7.82 7.95
C VAL A 92 7.21 8.90 8.07
N ARG A 93 7.33 9.81 9.05
CA ARG A 93 6.32 10.88 9.25
C ARG A 93 6.29 11.81 8.06
N LYS A 94 7.47 12.16 7.55
CA LYS A 94 7.62 13.01 6.37
C LYS A 94 7.19 12.29 5.10
N GLU A 95 7.73 11.11 4.83
CA GLU A 95 7.50 10.39 3.57
C GLU A 95 6.07 9.88 3.42
N LEU A 96 5.41 9.50 4.52
CA LEU A 96 4.01 9.05 4.51
C LEU A 96 3.04 10.12 5.02
N ASN A 97 3.43 11.41 5.02
CA ASN A 97 2.59 12.51 5.50
C ASN A 97 1.19 12.53 4.87
N TYR A 98 1.12 12.26 3.56
CA TYR A 98 -0.14 12.18 2.83
C TYR A 98 -1.11 11.11 3.37
N VAL A 99 -0.59 10.01 3.95
CA VAL A 99 -1.43 8.99 4.59
C VAL A 99 -2.02 9.53 5.90
N TYR A 100 -1.21 10.22 6.71
CA TYR A 100 -1.67 10.82 7.96
C TYR A 100 -2.69 11.94 7.71
N GLU A 101 -2.47 12.76 6.69
CA GLU A 101 -3.42 13.79 6.25
C GLU A 101 -4.72 13.16 5.75
N SER A 102 -4.65 12.08 4.96
CA SER A 102 -5.83 11.34 4.50
C SER A 102 -6.65 10.79 5.67
N ILE A 103 -5.99 10.19 6.66
CA ILE A 103 -6.63 9.66 7.88
C ILE A 103 -7.30 10.80 8.65
N THR A 104 -6.58 11.90 8.88
CA THR A 104 -7.07 13.06 9.63
C THR A 104 -8.30 13.66 8.96
N LEU A 105 -8.21 13.96 7.66
CA LEU A 105 -9.32 14.50 6.88
C LEU A 105 -10.53 13.56 6.89
N THR A 106 -10.32 12.28 6.63
CA THR A 106 -11.39 11.28 6.62
C THR A 106 -12.06 11.17 7.99
N ARG A 107 -11.27 11.17 9.08
CA ARG A 107 -11.81 11.11 10.45
C ARG A 107 -12.69 12.31 10.75
N HIS A 108 -12.30 13.52 10.34
CA HIS A 108 -13.14 14.71 10.49
C HIS A 108 -14.41 14.63 9.64
N ARG A 109 -14.31 14.21 8.37
CA ARG A 109 -15.45 14.09 7.45
C ARG A 109 -16.45 13.00 7.82
N LEU A 110 -16.02 11.99 8.59
CA LEU A 110 -16.93 10.97 9.12
C LEU A 110 -17.86 11.50 10.21
N GLU A 111 -17.52 12.62 10.86
CA GLU A 111 -18.35 13.27 11.89
C GLU A 111 -18.84 12.31 13.00
N GLY A 112 -18.01 11.31 13.32
CA GLY A 112 -18.35 10.30 14.32
C GLY A 112 -19.37 9.24 13.88
N LYS A 113 -19.83 9.24 12.63
CA LYS A 113 -20.81 8.27 12.10
C LYS A 113 -20.38 6.82 12.30
N VAL A 114 -19.12 6.51 11.99
CA VAL A 114 -18.51 5.18 12.14
C VAL A 114 -17.01 5.26 12.51
N PRO A 115 -16.41 4.23 13.11
CA PRO A 115 -14.96 4.11 13.25
C PRO A 115 -14.23 4.10 11.90
N LEU A 116 -12.98 4.58 11.91
CA LEU A 116 -12.06 4.55 10.76
C LEU A 116 -10.92 3.57 11.04
N ILE A 117 -10.78 2.58 10.17
CA ILE A 117 -9.75 1.53 10.24
C ILE A 117 -8.52 2.01 9.44
N GLY A 118 -7.38 2.08 10.11
CA GLY A 118 -6.05 2.11 9.47
C GLY A 118 -5.55 0.71 9.17
N PHE A 119 -4.60 0.55 8.24
CA PHE A 119 -4.05 -0.76 7.92
C PHE A 119 -2.60 -0.67 7.42
N SER A 120 -1.91 -1.80 7.44
CA SER A 120 -0.59 -1.99 6.85
C SER A 120 -0.45 -3.44 6.36
N GLY A 121 0.50 -3.68 5.46
CA GLY A 121 0.89 -5.04 5.09
C GLY A 121 1.80 -5.66 6.16
N ALA A 122 1.65 -6.96 6.41
CA ALA A 122 2.58 -7.67 7.29
C ALA A 122 3.98 -7.74 6.67
N PRO A 123 5.07 -7.78 7.47
CA PRO A 123 6.44 -7.79 6.98
C PRO A 123 6.72 -8.84 5.89
N TRP A 124 6.26 -10.08 6.11
CA TRP A 124 6.39 -11.15 5.11
C TRP A 124 5.69 -10.82 3.79
N THR A 125 4.47 -10.29 3.85
CA THR A 125 3.71 -9.92 2.65
C THR A 125 4.43 -8.80 1.88
N LEU A 126 4.89 -7.76 2.57
CA LEU A 126 5.66 -6.68 1.96
C LEU A 126 6.96 -7.20 1.33
N MET A 127 7.74 -8.00 2.08
CA MET A 127 8.94 -8.66 1.57
C MET A 127 8.64 -9.48 0.30
N SER A 128 7.54 -10.24 0.28
CA SER A 128 7.17 -11.04 -0.88
C SER A 128 6.96 -10.18 -2.13
N TYR A 129 6.30 -9.03 -2.01
CA TYR A 129 6.11 -8.09 -3.11
C TYR A 129 7.43 -7.45 -3.55
N MET A 130 8.28 -7.05 -2.60
CA MET A 130 9.58 -6.43 -2.86
C MET A 130 10.53 -7.40 -3.59
N VAL A 131 10.50 -8.69 -3.25
CA VAL A 131 11.36 -9.73 -3.86
C VAL A 131 10.77 -10.27 -5.16
N GLU A 132 9.47 -10.58 -5.23
CA GLU A 132 8.85 -11.09 -6.46
C GLU A 132 8.73 -10.01 -7.54
N GLY A 133 8.64 -8.75 -7.12
CA GLY A 133 8.42 -7.60 -7.99
C GLY A 133 6.96 -7.34 -8.33
N GLY A 134 6.03 -7.98 -7.64
CA GLY A 134 4.59 -7.92 -7.88
C GLY A 134 3.88 -9.12 -7.28
N SER A 135 2.62 -9.33 -7.65
CA SER A 135 1.87 -10.52 -7.24
C SER A 135 2.48 -11.79 -7.84
N SER A 136 2.52 -12.86 -7.05
CA SER A 136 3.07 -14.17 -7.43
C SER A 136 2.17 -15.27 -6.89
N ASN A 137 1.92 -16.32 -7.68
CA ASN A 137 1.08 -17.46 -7.26
C ASN A 137 1.84 -18.46 -6.40
N THR A 138 3.17 -18.49 -6.52
CA THR A 138 4.02 -19.48 -5.85
C THR A 138 4.96 -18.86 -4.83
N TYR A 139 5.22 -17.56 -4.93
CA TYR A 139 6.20 -16.84 -4.12
C TYR A 139 7.58 -17.52 -4.13
N SER A 140 7.95 -18.12 -5.27
CA SER A 140 9.13 -18.99 -5.37
C SER A 140 10.44 -18.25 -5.09
N ARG A 141 10.54 -16.97 -5.45
CA ARG A 141 11.74 -16.15 -5.20
C ARG A 141 11.81 -15.73 -3.74
N ALA A 142 10.69 -15.26 -3.18
CA ALA A 142 10.60 -14.89 -1.78
C ALA A 142 10.86 -16.09 -0.85
N LYS A 143 10.31 -17.26 -1.17
CA LYS A 143 10.60 -18.51 -0.45
C LYS A 143 12.05 -18.94 -0.61
N ARG A 144 12.65 -18.81 -1.81
CA ARG A 144 14.06 -19.12 -2.02
C ARG A 144 14.97 -18.28 -1.12
N TRP A 145 14.64 -17.00 -0.90
CA TRP A 145 15.33 -16.17 0.09
C TRP A 145 15.26 -16.79 1.48
N LEU A 146 14.08 -17.20 1.94
CA LEU A 146 13.92 -17.81 3.27
C LEU A 146 14.79 -19.08 3.44
N TYR A 147 14.86 -19.93 2.41
CA TYR A 147 15.58 -21.21 2.49
C TYR A 147 17.10 -21.07 2.27
N ASN A 148 17.50 -20.25 1.30
CA ASN A 148 18.90 -20.19 0.87
C ASN A 148 19.69 -19.05 1.54
N ASP A 149 18.99 -18.03 2.04
CA ASP A 149 19.60 -16.87 2.70
C ASP A 149 18.72 -16.35 3.85
N PRO A 150 18.62 -17.13 4.95
CA PRO A 150 17.78 -16.77 6.09
C PRO A 150 18.27 -15.50 6.80
N GLN A 151 19.57 -15.19 6.75
CA GLN A 151 20.12 -13.99 7.38
C GLN A 151 19.65 -12.72 6.66
N SER A 152 19.75 -12.67 5.32
CA SER A 152 19.24 -11.56 4.52
C SER A 152 17.74 -11.41 4.64
N SER A 153 17.02 -12.53 4.68
CA SER A 153 15.58 -12.56 4.93
C SER A 153 15.22 -11.92 6.26
N GLN A 154 15.91 -12.32 7.34
CA GLN A 154 15.69 -11.75 8.67
C GLN A 154 16.04 -10.26 8.72
N LYS A 155 17.12 -9.83 8.05
CA LYS A 155 17.51 -8.41 7.97
C LYS A 155 16.39 -7.58 7.33
N LEU A 156 15.82 -8.04 6.22
CA LEU A 156 14.72 -7.35 5.54
C LEU A 156 13.43 -7.37 6.36
N LEU A 157 13.08 -8.51 6.98
CA LEU A 157 11.89 -8.61 7.84
C LEU A 157 11.99 -7.70 9.07
N ASN A 158 13.17 -7.61 9.68
CA ASN A 158 13.43 -6.69 10.79
C ASN A 158 13.31 -5.22 10.36
N LEU A 159 13.77 -4.87 9.16
CA LEU A 159 13.60 -3.52 8.61
C LEU A 159 12.12 -3.15 8.40
N LEU A 160 11.28 -4.14 8.09
CA LEU A 160 9.84 -3.96 7.82
C LEU A 160 8.96 -4.00 9.07
N THR A 161 9.55 -4.22 10.26
CA THR A 161 8.85 -4.35 11.55
C THR A 161 9.04 -3.08 12.38
#